data_AF-A0A0S9R1V3-F1
#
_entry.id   AF-A0A0S9R1V3-F1
#
_cell.length_a   1.000
_cell.length_b   1.000
_cell.length_c   1.000
_cell.angle_alpha   90.00
_cell.angle_beta   90.00
_cell.angle_gamma   90.00
#
_symmetry.space_group_name_H-M   'P 1'
#
loop_
_entity.id
_entity.type
_entity.pdbx_description
1 polymer ?
#
loop_
_entity_poly.entity_id
_entity_poly.type
_entity_poly.pdbx_seq_one_letter_code
_entity_poly.pdbx_strand_id
1 'polypeptide(L)'
;MATLKEFEESLREHGMHMALALLERLRERDRATRTIKPARRLTGRKMTPELARAILDLHASTGMTQQEIAFKVGVNQGRVNEVIKRGKWLDDDPHAPEAVARDRAKARLRADPPAERPAARRPVGKPAAKRAKGTPPARRPSPQGQLIFGDL
;
A
#
# COMPACT_ATOMS: atom_id res chain seq x y z
N MET A 1 8.23 19.17 30.60
CA MET A 1 8.75 19.56 29.27
C MET A 1 7.63 20.33 28.60
N ALA A 2 7.87 21.58 28.17
CA ALA A 2 6.80 22.38 27.57
C ALA A 2 6.51 21.90 26.13
N THR A 3 5.24 21.71 25.80
CA THR A 3 4.83 21.38 24.43
C THR A 3 4.72 22.64 23.57
N LEU A 4 4.83 22.54 22.24
CA LEU A 4 4.68 23.68 21.33
C LEU A 4 3.32 24.39 21.52
N LYS A 5 2.29 23.62 21.91
CA LYS A 5 0.94 24.12 22.15
C LYS A 5 0.87 24.97 23.42
N GLU A 6 1.56 24.55 24.49
CA GLU A 6 1.69 25.33 25.73
C GLU A 6 2.43 26.65 25.49
N PHE A 7 3.44 26.66 24.61
CA PHE A 7 4.15 27.88 24.23
C PHE A 7 3.27 28.86 23.43
N GLU A 8 2.49 28.36 22.45
CA GLU A 8 1.51 29.17 21.73
C GLU A 8 0.43 29.76 22.65
N GLU A 9 0.01 29.00 23.66
CA GLU A 9 -0.95 29.43 24.67
C GLU A 9 -0.38 30.54 25.55
N SER A 10 0.84 30.38 26.07
CA SER A 10 1.54 31.44 26.82
C SER A 10 1.72 32.71 25.99
N LEU A 11 2.07 32.61 24.70
CA LEU A 11 2.18 33.80 23.82
C LEU A 11 0.84 34.49 23.60
N ARG A 12 -0.26 33.75 23.58
CA ARG A 12 -1.62 34.29 23.47
C ARG A 12 -2.04 34.99 24.74
N GLU A 13 -1.76 34.39 25.90
CA GLU A 13 -2.04 34.98 27.23
C GLU A 13 -1.27 36.28 27.45
N HIS A 14 -0.03 36.37 26.98
CA HIS A 14 0.80 37.57 27.08
C HIS A 14 0.55 38.61 25.96
N GLY A 15 -0.44 38.37 25.08
CA GLY A 15 -0.80 39.31 24.01
C GLY A 15 0.29 39.51 22.94
N MET A 16 1.22 38.57 22.80
CA MET A 16 2.35 38.67 21.87
C MET A 16 1.96 38.26 20.45
N HIS A 17 1.04 39.02 19.84
CA HIS A 17 0.48 38.73 18.51
C HIS A 17 1.52 38.70 17.39
N MET A 18 2.59 39.50 17.50
CA MET A 18 3.70 39.47 16.53
C MET A 18 4.50 38.16 16.57
N ALA A 19 4.67 37.58 17.77
CA ALA A 19 5.35 36.29 17.93
C ALA A 19 4.50 35.14 17.38
N LEU A 20 3.17 35.19 17.57
CA LEU A 20 2.23 34.24 16.97
C LEU A 20 2.27 34.29 15.42
N ALA A 21 2.27 35.50 14.84
CA ALA A 21 2.36 35.66 13.38
C ALA A 21 3.68 35.11 12.81
N LEU A 22 4.79 35.24 13.55
CA LEU A 22 6.08 34.64 13.18
C LEU A 22 6.04 33.11 13.26
N LEU A 23 5.43 32.53 14.29
CA LEU A 23 5.25 31.08 14.41
C LEU A 23 4.42 30.50 13.27
N GLU A 24 3.36 31.19 12.85
CA GLU A 24 2.53 30.77 11.70
C GLU A 24 3.34 30.73 10.40
N ARG A 25 4.10 31.78 10.09
CA ARG A 25 5.01 31.82 8.93
C ARG A 25 6.05 30.71 8.97
N LEU A 26 6.59 30.39 10.14
CA LEU A 26 7.54 29.28 10.32
C LEU A 26 6.87 27.93 10.07
N ARG A 27 5.62 27.72 10.55
CA ARG A 27 4.81 26.52 10.25
C ARG A 27 4.50 26.36 8.77
N GLU A 28 4.20 27.46 8.08
CA GLU A 28 3.96 27.45 6.64
C GLU A 28 5.21 27.01 5.87
N ARG A 29 6.38 27.57 6.22
CA ARG A 29 7.65 27.17 5.65
C ARG A 29 7.97 25.69 5.94
N ASP A 30 7.77 25.25 7.17
CA ASP A 30 8.02 23.86 7.57
C ASP A 30 7.11 22.89 6.80
N ARG A 31 5.81 23.20 6.69
CA ARG A 31 4.86 22.45 5.85
C ARG A 31 5.29 22.41 4.38
N ALA A 32 5.76 23.53 3.84
CA ALA A 32 6.23 23.60 2.45
C ALA A 32 7.48 22.74 2.22
N THR A 33 8.37 22.65 3.22
CA THR A 33 9.57 21.79 3.17
C THR A 33 9.32 20.34 3.58
N ARG A 34 8.14 20.03 4.14
CA ARG A 34 7.79 18.71 4.62
C ARG A 34 7.67 17.74 3.45
N THR A 35 8.77 17.05 3.17
CA THR A 35 8.77 15.95 2.22
C THR A 35 8.20 14.72 2.91
N ILE A 36 6.94 14.40 2.60
CA ILE A 36 6.35 13.12 3.01
C ILE A 36 6.99 12.04 2.13
N LYS A 37 8.08 11.43 2.60
CA LYS A 37 8.63 10.23 1.94
C LYS A 37 7.50 9.20 1.92
N PRO A 38 7.14 8.66 0.74
CA PRO A 38 6.11 7.63 0.66
C PRO A 38 6.52 6.51 1.62
N ALA A 39 5.60 6.11 2.50
CA ALA A 39 5.85 5.02 3.42
C ALA A 39 6.34 3.83 2.58
N ARG A 40 7.62 3.46 2.74
CA ARG A 40 8.16 2.27 2.09
C ARG A 40 7.23 1.16 2.55
N ARG A 41 6.47 0.57 1.62
CA ARG A 41 5.77 -0.67 1.88
C ARG A 41 6.86 -1.60 2.34
N LEU A 42 6.89 -1.92 3.63
CA LEU A 42 7.72 -2.99 4.14
C LEU A 42 7.15 -4.21 3.42
N THR A 43 7.71 -4.55 2.27
CA THR A 43 7.44 -5.80 1.58
C THR A 43 8.07 -6.84 2.48
N GLY A 44 7.36 -7.14 3.58
CA GLY A 44 7.78 -8.12 4.53
C GLY A 44 7.98 -9.43 3.80
N ARG A 45 8.92 -10.22 4.32
CA ARG A 45 9.18 -11.58 3.87
C ARG A 45 7.86 -12.28 3.55
N LYS A 46 7.78 -12.99 2.42
CA LYS A 46 6.59 -13.76 2.06
C LYS A 46 6.30 -14.75 3.19
N MET A 47 5.02 -14.90 3.52
CA MET A 47 4.64 -15.82 4.59
C MET A 47 4.84 -17.25 4.11
N THR A 48 5.42 -18.09 4.95
CA THR A 48 5.64 -19.52 4.71
C THR A 48 5.17 -20.31 5.93
N PRO A 49 4.86 -21.61 5.77
CA PRO A 49 4.44 -22.44 6.90
C PRO A 49 5.46 -22.53 8.03
N GLU A 50 6.74 -22.66 7.69
CA GLU A 50 7.84 -22.61 8.67
C GLU A 50 7.87 -21.28 9.43
N LEU A 51 7.61 -20.17 8.74
CA LEU A 51 7.57 -18.84 9.36
C LEU A 51 6.37 -18.69 10.29
N ALA A 52 5.22 -19.24 9.91
CA ALA A 52 4.02 -19.26 10.73
C ALA A 52 4.22 -20.06 12.02
N ARG A 53 4.87 -21.24 11.94
CA ARG A 53 5.26 -22.03 13.11
C ARG A 53 6.19 -21.24 14.03
N ALA A 54 7.25 -20.65 13.48
CA ALA A 54 8.17 -19.81 14.25
C ALA A 54 7.49 -18.60 14.92
N ILE A 55 6.48 -18.01 14.28
CA ILE A 55 5.66 -16.92 14.85
C ILE A 55 4.86 -17.41 16.06
N LEU A 56 4.24 -18.59 15.97
CA LEU A 56 3.50 -19.19 17.09
C LEU A 56 4.43 -19.49 18.26
N ASP A 57 5.60 -20.07 17.98
CA ASP A 57 6.60 -20.39 18.99
C ASP A 57 7.07 -19.11 19.71
N LEU A 58 7.42 -18.07 18.95
CA LEU A 58 7.83 -16.77 19.50
C LEU A 58 6.74 -16.13 20.37
N HIS A 59 5.48 -16.23 19.95
CA HIS A 59 4.35 -15.67 20.69
C HIS A 59 4.10 -16.43 22.00
N ALA A 60 4.17 -17.76 21.96
CA ALA A 60 3.98 -18.60 23.13
C ALA A 60 5.14 -18.50 24.12
N SER A 61 6.40 -18.43 23.64
CA SER A 61 7.58 -18.49 24.51
C SER A 61 7.98 -17.17 25.13
N THR A 62 7.66 -16.04 24.48
CA THR A 62 8.29 -14.75 24.80
C THR A 62 7.30 -13.68 25.27
N GLY A 63 5.98 -13.91 25.09
CA GLY A 63 4.95 -12.91 25.41
C GLY A 63 5.06 -11.62 24.59
N MET A 64 5.87 -11.62 23.52
CA MET A 64 6.06 -10.46 22.65
C MET A 64 4.75 -10.05 22.00
N THR A 65 4.58 -8.74 21.82
CA THR A 65 3.46 -8.18 21.08
C THR A 65 3.56 -8.56 19.60
N GLN A 66 2.42 -8.57 18.91
CA GLN A 66 2.38 -8.88 17.47
C GLN A 66 3.23 -7.92 16.63
N GLN A 67 3.36 -6.65 17.06
CA GLN A 67 4.20 -5.66 16.40
C GLN A 67 5.68 -6.01 16.55
N GLU A 68 6.12 -6.37 17.76
CA GLU A 68 7.50 -6.77 18.02
C GLU A 68 7.86 -8.04 17.24
N ILE A 69 6.97 -9.04 17.20
CA ILE A 69 7.16 -10.25 16.37
C ILE A 69 7.24 -9.87 14.89
N ALA A 70 6.37 -8.98 14.42
CA ALA A 70 6.38 -8.51 13.04
C ALA A 70 7.69 -7.82 12.66
N PHE A 71 8.22 -6.96 13.55
CA PHE A 71 9.52 -6.31 13.37
C PHE A 71 10.67 -7.32 13.36
N LYS A 72 10.69 -8.24 14.33
CA LYS A 72 11.75 -9.25 14.48
C LYS A 72 11.81 -10.21 13.28
N VAL A 73 10.65 -10.66 12.82
CA VAL A 73 10.51 -11.64 11.73
C VAL A 73 10.52 -10.96 10.35
N GLY A 74 10.34 -9.64 10.30
CA GLY A 74 10.33 -8.85 9.07
C GLY A 74 9.07 -9.06 8.24
N VAL A 75 7.91 -9.16 8.89
CA VAL A 75 6.61 -9.39 8.27
C VAL A 75 5.61 -8.30 8.67
N ASN A 76 4.46 -8.24 8.02
CA ASN A 76 3.41 -7.28 8.40
C ASN A 76 2.65 -7.78 9.64
N GLN A 77 2.35 -6.88 10.58
CA GLN A 77 1.62 -7.21 11.82
C GLN A 77 0.26 -7.87 11.57
N GLY A 78 -0.47 -7.47 10.53
CA GLY A 78 -1.72 -8.12 10.14
C GLY A 78 -1.54 -9.60 9.80
N ARG A 79 -0.42 -9.96 9.17
CA ARG A 79 -0.12 -11.38 8.89
C ARG A 79 0.18 -12.17 10.17
N VAL A 80 0.93 -11.58 11.10
CA VAL A 80 1.19 -12.19 12.43
C VAL A 80 -0.12 -12.44 13.17
N ASN A 81 -1.04 -11.47 13.14
CA ASN A 81 -2.36 -11.62 13.75
C ASN A 81 -3.19 -12.74 13.12
N GLU A 82 -3.14 -12.90 11.79
CA GLU A 82 -3.84 -13.98 11.10
C GLU A 82 -3.25 -15.37 11.41
N VAL A 83 -1.93 -15.48 11.57
CA VAL A 83 -1.28 -16.72 12.04
C VAL A 83 -1.76 -17.04 13.46
N ILE A 84 -1.71 -16.08 14.39
CA ILE A 84 -2.07 -16.30 15.80
C ILE A 84 -3.57 -16.59 15.97
N LYS A 85 -4.45 -15.83 15.31
CA LYS A 85 -5.90 -15.94 15.51
C LYS A 85 -6.57 -17.03 14.69
N ARG A 86 -6.04 -17.34 13.50
CA ARG A 86 -6.72 -18.20 12.51
C ARG A 86 -5.85 -19.37 12.03
N GLY A 87 -4.60 -19.47 12.49
CA GLY A 87 -3.70 -20.53 12.05
C GLY A 87 -3.35 -20.50 10.56
N LYS A 88 -3.57 -19.35 9.88
CA LYS A 88 -3.28 -19.25 8.44
C LYS A 88 -1.81 -19.57 8.18
N TRP A 89 -1.55 -20.12 6.99
CA TRP A 89 -0.23 -20.61 6.55
C TRP A 89 0.31 -21.83 7.28
N LEU A 90 -0.38 -22.41 8.27
CA LEU A 90 0.08 -23.63 8.96
C LEU A 90 -0.23 -24.92 8.19
N ASP A 91 -1.30 -24.92 7.40
CA ASP A 91 -1.72 -26.07 6.62
C ASP A 91 -0.77 -26.30 5.45
N ASP A 92 -0.03 -27.41 5.50
CA ASP A 92 0.69 -28.00 4.36
C ASP A 92 -0.32 -28.76 3.47
N ASP A 93 -1.50 -28.19 3.18
CA ASP A 93 -2.43 -28.77 2.20
C ASP A 93 -1.75 -28.71 0.82
N PRO A 94 -1.45 -29.86 0.18
CA PRO A 94 -0.79 -29.90 -1.13
C PRO A 94 -1.58 -29.18 -2.23
N HIS A 95 -2.88 -28.95 -2.02
CA HIS A 95 -3.76 -28.25 -2.95
C HIS A 95 -3.98 -26.76 -2.60
N ALA A 96 -3.40 -26.25 -1.52
CA ALA A 96 -3.45 -24.83 -1.22
C ALA A 96 -2.75 -24.01 -2.32
N PRO A 97 -3.31 -22.86 -2.76
CA PRO A 97 -2.73 -22.04 -3.82
C PRO A 97 -1.31 -21.55 -3.47
N GLU A 98 -1.01 -21.46 -2.17
CA GLU A 98 0.30 -21.06 -1.64
C GLU A 98 1.34 -22.18 -1.75
N ALA A 99 0.93 -23.44 -1.55
CA ALA A 99 1.78 -24.63 -1.74
C ALA A 99 2.13 -24.82 -3.23
N VAL A 100 1.13 -24.71 -4.11
CA VAL A 100 1.33 -24.77 -5.57
C VAL A 100 2.28 -23.66 -6.04
N ALA A 101 2.16 -22.44 -5.48
CA ALA A 101 3.08 -21.35 -5.81
C ALA A 101 4.52 -21.61 -5.31
N ARG A 102 4.68 -22.23 -4.13
CA ARG A 102 5.98 -22.61 -3.55
C ARG A 102 6.64 -23.72 -4.36
N ASP A 103 5.91 -24.77 -4.71
CA ASP A 103 6.42 -25.89 -5.48
C ASP A 103 6.73 -25.50 -6.91
N ARG A 104 5.91 -24.64 -7.52
CA ARG A 104 6.23 -24.03 -8.82
C ARG A 104 7.48 -23.15 -8.74
N ALA A 105 7.71 -22.43 -7.64
CA ALA A 105 8.91 -21.62 -7.47
C ALA A 105 10.16 -22.50 -7.21
N LYS A 106 10.05 -23.53 -6.36
CA LYS A 106 11.13 -24.51 -6.13
C LYS A 106 11.48 -25.27 -7.40
N ALA A 107 10.49 -25.66 -8.20
CA ALA A 107 10.70 -26.32 -9.49
C ALA A 107 11.41 -25.40 -10.49
N ARG A 108 11.13 -24.10 -10.49
CA ARG A 108 11.84 -23.10 -11.33
C ARG A 108 13.27 -22.83 -10.88
N LEU A 109 13.60 -23.04 -9.61
CA LEU A 109 14.96 -22.89 -9.08
C LEU A 109 15.79 -24.18 -9.22
N ARG A 110 15.15 -25.35 -9.25
CA ARG A 110 15.78 -26.65 -9.50
C ARG A 110 15.96 -26.96 -10.98
N ALA A 111 15.10 -26.43 -11.84
CA ALA A 111 15.38 -26.42 -13.26
C ALA A 111 16.56 -25.48 -13.51
N ASP A 112 17.59 -25.94 -14.23
CA ASP A 112 18.67 -25.10 -14.73
C ASP A 112 18.12 -23.80 -15.34
N PRO A 113 18.85 -22.66 -15.22
CA PRO A 113 18.36 -21.38 -15.65
C PRO A 113 17.91 -21.48 -17.11
N PRO A 114 16.63 -21.24 -17.43
CA PRO A 114 16.22 -21.20 -18.82
C PRO A 114 16.99 -20.05 -19.48
N ALA A 115 17.66 -20.38 -20.58
CA ALA A 115 18.34 -19.42 -21.44
C ALA A 115 17.48 -18.16 -21.62
N GLU A 116 18.13 -17.00 -21.52
CA GLU A 116 17.55 -15.67 -21.63
C GLU A 116 16.40 -15.64 -22.64
N ARG A 117 15.18 -15.40 -22.13
CA ARG A 117 14.05 -15.17 -23.03
C ARG A 117 14.30 -13.85 -23.75
N PRO A 118 14.29 -13.82 -25.09
CA PRO A 118 14.51 -12.58 -25.82
C PRO A 118 13.40 -11.60 -25.47
N ALA A 119 13.81 -10.36 -25.19
CA ALA A 119 12.94 -9.24 -24.84
C ALA A 119 11.77 -9.15 -25.84
N ALA A 120 10.54 -9.25 -25.33
CA ALA A 120 9.35 -8.99 -26.10
C ALA A 120 9.40 -7.55 -26.63
N ARG A 121 9.69 -7.42 -27.93
CA ARG A 121 9.73 -6.14 -28.65
C ARG A 121 8.36 -5.48 -28.53
N ARG A 122 8.31 -4.28 -27.93
CA ARG A 122 7.18 -3.35 -28.03
C ARG A 122 7.04 -2.91 -29.49
N PRO A 123 5.91 -3.09 -30.17
CA PRO A 123 5.68 -2.38 -31.42
C PRO A 123 5.26 -0.94 -31.13
N VAL A 124 6.15 0.00 -31.46
CA VAL A 124 5.91 1.44 -31.50
C VAL A 124 5.43 1.81 -32.91
N GLY A 125 4.14 2.15 -33.03
CA GLY A 125 3.54 3.19 -33.88
C GLY A 125 3.78 3.34 -35.41
N LYS A 126 2.62 3.36 -36.13
CA LYS A 126 2.19 4.24 -37.27
C LYS A 126 2.66 3.90 -38.72
N PRO A 127 2.01 4.38 -39.82
CA PRO A 127 0.85 5.31 -39.97
C PRO A 127 -0.27 4.94 -41.00
N ALA A 128 -1.43 5.61 -40.83
CA ALA A 128 -2.40 6.21 -41.80
C ALA A 128 -2.85 5.59 -43.16
N ALA A 129 -4.18 5.77 -43.38
CA ALA A 129 -4.95 5.96 -44.65
C ALA A 129 -5.32 4.69 -45.47
N LYS A 130 -6.51 4.53 -46.10
CA LYS A 130 -7.74 5.33 -46.32
C LYS A 130 -8.82 4.39 -46.95
N ARG A 131 -10.11 4.58 -46.57
CA ARG A 131 -11.36 4.50 -47.41
C ARG A 131 -11.81 3.13 -48.01
N ALA A 132 -13.09 2.79 -48.22
CA ALA A 132 -14.43 3.37 -47.96
C ALA A 132 -15.57 2.38 -48.35
N LYS A 133 -16.82 2.74 -47.97
CA LYS A 133 -18.19 2.27 -48.34
C LYS A 133 -18.85 1.30 -47.33
N GLY A 134 -20.03 1.57 -46.75
CA GLY A 134 -20.97 2.70 -46.82
C GLY A 134 -22.19 2.49 -45.88
N THR A 135 -22.97 3.56 -45.69
CA THR A 135 -24.32 3.73 -45.06
C THR A 135 -24.39 4.44 -43.68
N PRO A 136 -25.00 5.64 -43.58
CA PRO A 136 -25.44 6.31 -42.32
C PRO A 136 -27.00 6.40 -42.26
N PRO A 137 -27.67 7.11 -41.31
CA PRO A 137 -27.35 7.54 -39.93
C PRO A 137 -28.50 7.21 -38.92
N ALA A 138 -28.33 7.49 -37.61
CA ALA A 138 -29.40 8.13 -36.80
C ALA A 138 -28.88 8.61 -35.42
N ARG A 139 -29.10 9.91 -35.15
CA ARG A 139 -28.89 10.60 -33.88
C ARG A 139 -30.06 10.33 -32.92
N ARG A 140 -29.71 10.10 -31.65
CA ARG A 140 -30.38 10.33 -30.35
C ARG A 140 -31.64 11.22 -30.32
N PRO A 141 -32.60 11.02 -29.38
CA PRO A 141 -32.43 11.59 -28.02
C PRO A 141 -32.96 10.75 -26.84
N SER A 142 -32.30 10.92 -25.68
CA SER A 142 -32.80 10.67 -24.32
C SER A 142 -33.83 11.74 -23.93
N PRO A 143 -34.65 11.53 -22.87
CA PRO A 143 -34.39 12.32 -21.64
C PRO A 143 -34.94 11.68 -20.33
N GLN A 144 -34.68 12.40 -19.22
CA GLN A 144 -35.40 12.39 -17.92
C GLN A 144 -34.86 11.52 -16.77
N GLY A 145 -33.85 12.07 -16.09
CA GLY A 145 -33.75 12.01 -14.63
C GLY A 145 -33.59 13.45 -14.11
N GLN A 146 -34.70 14.09 -13.77
CA GLN A 146 -34.74 15.43 -13.18
C GLN A 146 -34.20 15.38 -11.74
N LEU A 147 -33.19 16.21 -11.44
CA LEU A 147 -32.86 16.61 -10.07
C LEU A 147 -33.25 18.09 -9.93
N ILE A 148 -34.25 18.33 -9.10
CA ILE A 148 -34.74 19.65 -8.72
C ILE A 148 -33.80 20.19 -7.64
N PHE A 149 -33.16 21.33 -7.89
CA PHE A 149 -32.60 22.19 -6.84
C PHE A 149 -33.53 23.39 -6.70
N GLY A 150 -34.12 23.51 -5.51
CA GLY A 150 -34.92 24.66 -5.11
C GLY A 150 -34.04 25.85 -4.75
N ASP A 151 -34.51 27.02 -5.15
CA ASP A 151 -33.94 28.34 -4.94
C ASP A 151 -34.57 28.96 -3.68
N LEU A 152 -33.75 29.63 -2.87
CA LEU A 152 -34.10 30.65 -1.89
C LEU A 152 -32.97 31.68 -1.85
#